data_AF-A0A1B8EXM1-F1
#
_entry.id   AF-A0A1B8EXM1-F1
#
_cell.length_a   1.000
_cell.length_b   1.000
_cell.length_c   1.000
_cell.angle_alpha   90.00
_cell.angle_beta   90.00
_cell.angle_gamma   90.00
#
_symmetry.space_group_name_H-M   'P 1'
#
loop_
_entity.id
_entity.type
_entity.pdbx_description
1 polymer ?
#
loop_
_entity_poly.entity_id
_entity_poly.type
_entity_poly.pdbx_seq_one_letter_code
_entity_poly.pdbx_strand_id
1 'polypeptide(L)'
;MHTGHWDDVLEAAAANNETHRPYITIQFGHNDQKALTIEDFKTNLAQMAADANAANAVPILVTSLTRRDWNKTTDSVVENLKDWVAATREVAEANKVRLVDFNAMSMKYINAIGHENADEYNLSASDETHLNLHGETLFGNMMANLIATSTSYDLGKGTSDYLDPDSRLLLRLRMELLF
;
A
#
# COMPACT_ATOMS: atom_id res chain seq x y z
N MET A 1 -18.17 0.28 -15.44
CA MET A 1 -17.30 -0.08 -16.58
C MET A 1 -15.88 -0.09 -16.06
N HIS A 2 -15.28 -1.27 -15.95
CA HIS A 2 -13.86 -1.37 -15.68
C HIS A 2 -13.12 -1.09 -16.99
N THR A 3 -12.19 -0.15 -16.97
CA THR A 3 -11.25 0.04 -18.08
C THR A 3 -9.87 -0.31 -17.53
N GLY A 4 -9.08 -1.07 -18.29
CA GLY A 4 -7.80 -1.63 -17.82
C GLY A 4 -7.91 -3.09 -17.38
N HIS A 5 -6.92 -3.56 -16.61
CA HIS A 5 -6.71 -4.98 -16.28
C HIS A 5 -7.53 -5.52 -15.09
N TRP A 6 -8.56 -4.81 -14.64
CA TRP A 6 -9.31 -5.24 -13.46
C TRP A 6 -10.07 -6.54 -13.69
N ASP A 7 -10.69 -6.70 -14.86
CA ASP A 7 -11.38 -7.93 -15.23
C ASP A 7 -10.39 -9.11 -15.27
N ASP A 8 -9.18 -8.90 -15.81
CA ASP A 8 -8.11 -9.92 -15.82
C ASP A 8 -7.73 -10.37 -14.39
N VAL A 9 -7.66 -9.44 -13.44
CA VAL A 9 -7.36 -9.74 -12.02
C VAL A 9 -8.48 -10.56 -11.38
N LEU A 10 -9.75 -10.20 -11.63
CA LEU A 10 -10.91 -10.93 -11.11
C LEU A 10 -11.01 -12.33 -11.71
N GLU A 11 -10.78 -12.47 -13.03
CA GLU A 11 -10.74 -13.77 -13.71
C GLU A 11 -9.62 -14.66 -13.16
N ALA A 12 -8.41 -14.10 -12.97
CA ALA A 12 -7.29 -14.83 -12.40
C ALA A 12 -7.59 -15.30 -10.96
N ALA A 13 -8.22 -14.46 -10.14
CA ALA A 13 -8.65 -14.86 -8.81
C ALA A 13 -9.70 -15.98 -8.86
N ALA A 14 -10.75 -15.80 -9.69
CA ALA A 14 -11.81 -16.77 -9.88
C ALA A 14 -11.29 -18.15 -10.28
N ALA A 15 -10.34 -18.19 -11.23
CA ALA A 15 -9.73 -19.41 -11.74
C ALA A 15 -8.91 -20.20 -10.70
N ASN A 16 -8.49 -19.57 -9.59
CA ASN A 16 -7.64 -20.20 -8.59
C ASN A 16 -8.37 -20.60 -7.29
N ASN A 17 -9.66 -20.26 -7.15
CA ASN A 17 -10.44 -20.46 -5.93
C ASN A 17 -10.60 -21.91 -5.47
N GLU A 18 -10.49 -22.89 -6.37
CA GLU A 18 -10.67 -24.31 -6.00
C GLU A 18 -9.50 -24.84 -5.17
N THR A 19 -8.29 -24.33 -5.38
CA THR A 19 -7.05 -24.86 -4.80
C THR A 19 -6.31 -23.84 -3.95
N HIS A 20 -6.64 -22.56 -4.10
CA HIS A 20 -6.01 -21.46 -3.40
C HIS A 20 -7.06 -20.51 -2.86
N ARG A 21 -6.64 -19.67 -1.91
CA ARG A 21 -7.38 -18.52 -1.45
C ARG A 21 -6.73 -17.26 -2.04
N PRO A 22 -7.30 -16.64 -3.08
CA PRO A 22 -6.71 -15.46 -3.69
C PRO A 22 -6.82 -14.25 -2.75
N TYR A 23 -5.77 -13.42 -2.74
CA TYR A 23 -5.78 -12.12 -2.07
C TYR A 23 -5.54 -11.05 -3.13
N ILE A 24 -6.30 -9.95 -3.06
CA ILE A 24 -6.15 -8.82 -3.97
C ILE A 24 -5.85 -7.57 -3.15
N THR A 25 -4.63 -7.05 -3.26
CA THR A 25 -4.24 -5.77 -2.69
C THR A 25 -4.65 -4.63 -3.62
N ILE A 26 -5.35 -3.63 -3.09
CA ILE A 26 -5.89 -2.49 -3.86
C ILE A 26 -5.28 -1.21 -3.29
N GLN A 27 -4.45 -0.51 -4.08
CA GLN A 27 -3.72 0.68 -3.67
C GLN A 27 -3.85 1.81 -4.70
N PHE A 28 -4.44 2.94 -4.28
CA PHE A 28 -4.62 4.14 -5.11
C PHE A 28 -4.40 5.42 -4.28
N GLY A 29 -4.45 6.59 -4.94
CA GLY A 29 -4.41 7.90 -4.28
C GLY A 29 -3.53 8.93 -4.98
N HIS A 30 -2.37 8.53 -5.54
CA HIS A 30 -1.39 9.48 -6.09
C HIS A 30 -1.91 10.28 -7.29
N ASN A 31 -2.64 9.63 -8.20
CA ASN A 31 -3.21 10.28 -9.39
C ASN A 31 -4.65 10.72 -9.15
N ASP A 32 -5.38 9.98 -8.31
CA ASP A 32 -6.76 10.28 -7.93
C ASP A 32 -6.88 11.68 -7.31
N GLN A 33 -5.88 12.10 -6.53
CA GLN A 33 -5.75 13.47 -6.00
C GLN A 33 -5.91 14.58 -7.06
N LYS A 34 -5.54 14.29 -8.31
CA LYS A 34 -5.57 15.25 -9.41
C LYS A 34 -6.83 15.14 -10.27
N ALA A 35 -7.56 14.03 -10.16
CA ALA A 35 -8.55 13.62 -11.16
C ALA A 35 -9.94 13.33 -10.59
N LEU A 36 -10.04 12.98 -9.31
CA LEU A 36 -11.29 12.55 -8.68
C LEU A 36 -11.68 13.46 -7.52
N THR A 37 -12.96 13.39 -7.13
CA THR A 37 -13.38 13.82 -5.79
C THR A 37 -13.12 12.71 -4.77
N ILE A 38 -13.07 13.05 -3.48
CA ILE A 38 -12.94 12.06 -2.40
C ILE A 38 -14.11 11.07 -2.42
N GLU A 39 -15.33 11.52 -2.74
CA GLU A 39 -16.51 10.65 -2.79
C GLU A 39 -16.46 9.67 -3.98
N ASP A 40 -16.01 10.12 -5.16
CA ASP A 40 -15.81 9.21 -6.31
C ASP A 40 -14.74 8.15 -6.00
N PHE A 41 -13.65 8.57 -5.34
CA PHE A 41 -12.60 7.66 -4.91
C PHE A 41 -13.08 6.62 -3.90
N LYS A 42 -13.83 7.04 -2.89
CA LYS A 42 -14.43 6.13 -1.91
C LYS A 42 -15.38 5.14 -2.59
N THR A 43 -16.21 5.63 -3.51
CA THR A 43 -17.13 4.80 -4.30
C THR A 43 -16.36 3.76 -5.12
N ASN A 44 -15.28 4.16 -5.80
CA ASN A 44 -14.45 3.26 -6.59
C ASN A 44 -13.77 2.18 -5.73
N LEU A 45 -13.15 2.56 -4.61
CA LEU A 45 -12.51 1.60 -3.70
C LEU A 45 -13.52 0.60 -3.11
N ALA A 46 -14.70 1.08 -2.71
CA ALA A 46 -15.76 0.22 -2.19
C ALA A 46 -16.23 -0.78 -3.26
N GLN A 47 -16.40 -0.33 -4.51
CA GLN A 47 -16.78 -1.19 -5.62
C GLN A 47 -15.71 -2.24 -5.91
N MET A 48 -14.43 -1.86 -6.00
CA MET A 48 -13.35 -2.83 -6.24
C MET A 48 -13.24 -3.88 -5.11
N ALA A 49 -13.45 -3.48 -3.86
CA ALA A 49 -13.49 -4.45 -2.76
C ALA A 49 -14.71 -5.38 -2.84
N ALA A 50 -15.87 -4.87 -3.26
CA ALA A 50 -17.07 -5.69 -3.52
C ALA A 50 -16.84 -6.68 -4.66
N ASP A 51 -16.21 -6.25 -5.77
CA ASP A 51 -15.91 -7.12 -6.92
C ASP A 51 -14.96 -8.24 -6.53
N ALA A 52 -13.89 -7.94 -5.78
CA ALA A 52 -12.96 -8.93 -5.28
C ALA A 52 -13.66 -9.99 -4.40
N ASN A 53 -14.55 -9.57 -3.50
CA ASN A 53 -15.37 -10.49 -2.72
C ASN A 53 -16.31 -11.33 -3.60
N ALA A 54 -16.91 -10.73 -4.64
CA ALA A 54 -17.79 -11.44 -5.57
C ALA A 54 -17.04 -12.49 -6.40
N ALA A 55 -15.75 -12.25 -6.67
CA ALA A 55 -14.83 -13.23 -7.27
C ALA A 55 -14.29 -14.26 -6.25
N ASN A 56 -14.83 -14.31 -5.03
CA ASN A 56 -14.40 -15.18 -3.93
C ASN A 56 -12.91 -14.99 -3.53
N ALA A 57 -12.36 -13.81 -3.81
CA ALA A 57 -11.05 -13.37 -3.35
C ALA A 57 -11.15 -12.58 -2.04
N VAL A 58 -10.02 -12.43 -1.36
CA VAL A 58 -9.90 -11.60 -0.16
C VAL A 58 -9.36 -10.21 -0.52
N PRO A 59 -10.17 -9.15 -0.52
CA PRO A 59 -9.66 -7.80 -0.71
C PRO A 59 -8.86 -7.30 0.49
N ILE A 60 -7.76 -6.61 0.21
CA ILE A 60 -6.95 -5.84 1.16
C ILE A 60 -6.80 -4.44 0.58
N LEU A 61 -7.42 -3.44 1.20
CA LEU A 61 -7.17 -2.04 0.88
C LEU A 61 -5.81 -1.63 1.44
N VAL A 62 -5.09 -0.80 0.69
CA VAL A 62 -3.75 -0.33 1.06
C VAL A 62 -3.74 1.19 0.90
N THR A 63 -3.39 1.91 1.97
CA THR A 63 -3.21 3.37 1.86
C THR A 63 -2.02 3.67 0.94
N SER A 64 -2.07 4.76 0.17
CA SER A 64 -0.98 5.08 -0.76
C SER A 64 0.37 5.24 -0.05
N LEU A 65 1.45 4.81 -0.67
CA LEU A 65 2.81 5.14 -0.23
C LEU A 65 2.95 6.67 -0.01
N THR A 66 3.69 7.10 1.02
CA THR A 66 4.01 8.53 1.15
C THR A 66 4.81 9.04 -0.04
N ARG A 67 4.59 10.29 -0.44
CA ARG A 67 5.60 11.00 -1.23
C ARG A 67 6.79 11.36 -0.36
N ARG A 68 7.88 11.73 -1.02
CA ARG A 68 9.13 12.15 -0.37
C ARG A 68 9.30 13.68 -0.37
N ASP A 69 8.28 14.43 -0.78
CA ASP A 69 8.19 15.88 -0.64
C ASP A 69 8.50 16.32 0.80
N TRP A 70 9.40 17.29 0.99
CA TRP A 70 9.86 17.72 2.31
C TRP A 70 9.53 19.17 2.64
N ASN A 71 9.00 19.38 3.85
CA ASN A 71 8.78 20.70 4.40
C ASN A 71 10.00 21.13 5.22
N LYS A 72 10.81 22.04 4.65
CA LYS A 72 12.02 22.57 5.30
C LYS A 72 11.75 23.36 6.59
N THR A 73 10.53 23.85 6.79
CA THR A 73 10.17 24.61 8.00
C THR A 73 9.87 23.69 9.17
N THR A 74 9.16 22.59 8.92
CA THR A 74 8.82 21.59 9.96
C THR A 74 9.84 20.48 10.07
N ASP A 75 10.77 20.42 9.10
CA ASP A 75 11.74 19.35 8.92
C ASP A 75 11.08 17.97 8.90
N SER A 76 10.07 17.83 8.05
CA SER A 76 9.26 16.61 7.94
C SER A 76 8.67 16.44 6.54
N VAL A 77 8.23 15.22 6.24
CA VAL A 77 7.44 14.92 5.04
C VAL A 77 6.19 15.81 4.96
N VAL A 78 5.83 16.21 3.74
CA VAL A 78 4.55 16.87 3.44
C VAL A 78 3.45 15.83 3.31
N GLU A 79 2.42 15.91 4.16
CA GLU A 79 1.27 15.01 4.16
C GLU A 79 0.25 15.33 3.04
N ASN A 80 0.71 15.38 1.79
CA ASN A 80 -0.10 15.76 0.64
C ASN A 80 -1.20 14.74 0.30
N LEU A 81 -1.13 13.50 0.79
CA LEU A 81 -2.11 12.43 0.53
C LEU A 81 -3.08 12.18 1.69
N LYS A 82 -3.02 12.96 2.78
CA LYS A 82 -3.75 12.66 4.04
C LYS A 82 -5.25 12.42 3.88
N ASP A 83 -5.92 13.18 3.00
CA ASP A 83 -7.37 13.06 2.81
C ASP A 83 -7.73 11.76 2.05
N TRP A 84 -6.87 11.32 1.13
CA TRP A 84 -7.01 10.07 0.37
C TRP A 84 -6.70 8.85 1.25
N VAL A 85 -5.72 9.00 2.13
CA VAL A 85 -5.39 8.00 3.17
C VAL A 85 -6.57 7.84 4.15
N ALA A 86 -7.14 8.94 4.62
CA ALA A 86 -8.33 8.93 5.47
C ALA A 86 -9.53 8.28 4.76
N ALA A 87 -9.79 8.66 3.51
CA ALA A 87 -10.84 8.06 2.69
C ALA A 87 -10.68 6.54 2.53
N THR A 88 -9.44 6.06 2.31
CA THR A 88 -9.16 4.62 2.22
C THR A 88 -9.47 3.90 3.55
N ARG A 89 -9.11 4.50 4.69
CA ARG A 89 -9.42 3.98 6.03
C ARG A 89 -10.92 3.91 6.27
N GLU A 90 -11.65 4.97 5.93
CA GLU A 90 -13.11 5.03 6.05
C GLU A 90 -13.80 3.93 5.23
N VAL A 91 -13.37 3.72 3.98
CA VAL A 91 -13.92 2.65 3.13
C VAL A 91 -13.64 1.28 3.73
N ALA A 92 -12.42 1.05 4.22
CA ALA A 92 -12.06 -0.22 4.85
C ALA A 92 -12.93 -0.51 6.07
N GLU A 93 -13.10 0.47 6.95
CA GLU A 93 -13.94 0.35 8.15
C GLU A 93 -15.41 0.12 7.79
N ALA A 94 -15.99 0.99 6.95
CA ALA A 94 -17.40 0.93 6.58
C ALA A 94 -17.80 -0.39 5.89
N ASN A 95 -16.91 -0.94 5.08
CA ASN A 95 -17.15 -2.18 4.33
C ASN A 95 -16.55 -3.42 4.99
N LYS A 96 -15.94 -3.29 6.18
CA LYS A 96 -15.27 -4.37 6.92
C LYS A 96 -14.19 -5.08 6.08
N VAL A 97 -13.47 -4.31 5.28
CA VAL A 97 -12.38 -4.77 4.42
C VAL A 97 -11.06 -4.66 5.17
N ARG A 98 -10.15 -5.62 4.93
CA ARG A 98 -8.79 -5.59 5.50
C ARG A 98 -8.05 -4.35 5.01
N LEU A 99 -7.27 -3.72 5.90
CA LEU A 99 -6.52 -2.51 5.58
C LEU A 99 -5.06 -2.66 5.96
N VAL A 100 -4.13 -2.38 5.04
CA VAL A 100 -2.72 -2.10 5.33
C VAL A 100 -2.50 -0.58 5.33
N ASP A 101 -2.10 -0.03 6.47
CA ASP A 101 -1.84 1.41 6.61
C ASP A 101 -0.41 1.77 6.17
N PHE A 102 -0.14 1.58 4.88
CA PHE A 102 1.19 1.72 4.30
C PHE A 102 1.71 3.17 4.28
N ASN A 103 0.82 4.16 4.13
CA ASN A 103 1.19 5.57 4.19
C ASN A 103 1.84 5.93 5.54
N ALA A 104 1.17 5.61 6.65
CA ALA A 104 1.68 5.93 7.98
C ALA A 104 3.05 5.29 8.23
N MET A 105 3.20 4.03 7.80
CA MET A 105 4.42 3.25 7.95
C MET A 105 5.58 3.81 7.13
N SER A 106 5.34 4.09 5.85
CA SER A 106 6.35 4.65 4.96
C SER A 106 6.72 6.08 5.34
N MET A 107 5.75 6.91 5.76
CA MET A 107 6.00 8.26 6.25
C MET A 107 6.84 8.26 7.54
N LYS A 108 6.54 7.37 8.48
CA LYS A 108 7.36 7.20 9.69
C LYS A 108 8.80 6.88 9.33
N TYR A 109 9.01 6.03 8.33
CA TYR A 109 10.36 5.64 7.88
C TYR A 109 11.09 6.80 7.22
N ILE A 110 10.45 7.48 6.27
CA ILE A 110 11.05 8.62 5.58
C ILE A 110 11.42 9.74 6.56
N ASN A 111 10.55 10.04 7.55
CA ASN A 111 10.89 11.01 8.58
C ASN A 111 12.07 10.57 9.47
N ALA A 112 12.21 9.28 9.76
CA ALA A 112 13.30 8.77 10.58
C ALA A 112 14.67 8.89 9.88
N ILE A 113 14.74 8.58 8.59
CA ILE A 113 16.00 8.65 7.83
C ILE A 113 16.34 10.08 7.36
N GLY A 114 15.35 10.98 7.33
CA GLY A 114 15.50 12.36 6.85
C GLY A 114 15.53 12.50 5.33
N HIS A 115 15.32 13.73 4.86
CA HIS A 115 15.17 14.07 3.44
C HIS A 115 16.33 13.60 2.55
N GLU A 116 17.59 13.85 2.96
CA GLU A 116 18.76 13.54 2.13
C GLU A 116 18.87 12.04 1.83
N ASN A 117 18.58 11.18 2.81
CA ASN A 117 18.57 9.74 2.60
C ASN A 117 17.32 9.28 1.83
N ALA A 118 16.19 9.96 2.01
CA ALA A 118 14.97 9.65 1.28
C ALA A 118 15.12 9.89 -0.24
N ASP A 119 15.92 10.88 -0.64
CA ASP A 119 16.20 11.18 -2.04
C ASP A 119 16.91 10.04 -2.78
N GLU A 120 17.61 9.15 -2.07
CA GLU A 120 18.22 7.95 -2.65
C GLU A 120 17.19 6.97 -3.23
N TYR A 121 15.90 7.13 -2.91
CA TYR A 121 14.81 6.29 -3.44
C TYR A 121 14.07 6.93 -4.61
N ASN A 122 14.38 8.17 -4.98
CA ASN A 122 13.73 8.86 -6.09
C ASN A 122 14.15 8.25 -7.44
N LEU A 123 13.20 8.16 -8.38
CA LEU A 123 13.49 7.75 -9.75
C LEU A 123 14.46 8.73 -10.44
N SER A 124 14.32 10.02 -10.13
CA SER A 124 15.24 11.08 -10.54
C SER A 124 15.26 12.17 -9.46
N ALA A 125 16.27 13.05 -9.47
CA ALA A 125 16.45 14.06 -8.41
C ALA A 125 15.24 14.99 -8.20
N SER A 126 14.35 15.14 -9.18
CA SER A 126 13.14 15.96 -9.08
C SER A 126 11.84 15.14 -9.02
N ASP A 127 11.94 13.81 -8.84
CA ASP A 127 10.78 12.91 -8.81
C ASP A 127 10.61 12.28 -7.43
N GLU A 128 9.95 13.03 -6.56
CA GLU A 128 9.63 12.65 -5.17
C GLU A 128 8.42 11.68 -5.09
N THR A 129 7.91 11.22 -6.24
CA THR A 129 6.77 10.30 -6.34
C THR A 129 7.21 8.91 -6.77
N HIS A 130 7.80 8.78 -7.96
CA HIS A 130 8.19 7.50 -8.52
C HIS A 130 9.48 7.00 -7.88
N LEU A 131 9.54 5.71 -7.64
CA LEU A 131 10.67 5.05 -7.01
C LEU A 131 11.71 4.63 -8.05
N ASN A 132 12.98 4.63 -7.65
CA ASN A 132 13.98 3.81 -8.33
C ASN A 132 13.96 2.37 -7.78
N LEU A 133 14.83 1.50 -8.33
CA LEU A 133 14.91 0.09 -7.94
C LEU A 133 15.20 -0.12 -6.44
N HIS A 134 15.99 0.75 -5.81
CA HIS A 134 16.26 0.66 -4.38
C HIS A 134 15.00 0.95 -3.56
N GLY A 135 14.26 2.00 -3.95
CA GLY A 135 12.97 2.35 -3.36
C GLY A 135 11.94 1.24 -3.54
N GLU A 136 11.78 0.72 -4.76
CA GLU A 136 10.87 -0.38 -5.06
C GLU A 136 11.16 -1.61 -4.19
N THR A 137 12.44 -1.99 -4.07
CA THR A 137 12.86 -3.11 -3.24
C THR A 137 12.52 -2.88 -1.78
N LEU A 138 12.87 -1.72 -1.23
CA LEU A 138 12.65 -1.41 0.18
C LEU A 138 11.15 -1.37 0.53
N PHE A 139 10.37 -0.61 -0.22
CA PHE A 139 8.95 -0.42 0.05
C PHE A 139 8.14 -1.68 -0.25
N GLY A 140 8.54 -2.47 -1.24
CA GLY A 140 7.98 -3.80 -1.48
C GLY A 140 8.21 -4.75 -0.30
N ASN A 141 9.42 -4.77 0.26
CA ASN A 141 9.72 -5.56 1.46
C ASN A 141 8.98 -5.07 2.71
N MET A 142 8.83 -3.75 2.86
CA MET A 142 8.01 -3.18 3.93
C MET A 142 6.55 -3.63 3.82
N MET A 143 5.97 -3.57 2.62
CA MET A 143 4.60 -4.01 2.36
C MET A 143 4.43 -5.52 2.63
N ALA A 144 5.35 -6.34 2.12
CA ALA A 144 5.35 -7.78 2.36
C ALA A 144 5.42 -8.10 3.86
N ASN A 145 6.29 -7.42 4.61
CA ASN A 145 6.37 -7.59 6.06
C ASN A 145 5.07 -7.14 6.76
N LEU A 146 4.48 -6.01 6.39
CA LEU A 146 3.22 -5.54 6.97
C LEU A 146 2.08 -6.54 6.80
N ILE A 147 1.99 -7.17 5.63
CA ILE A 147 1.04 -8.26 5.40
C ILE A 147 1.42 -9.48 6.25
N ALA A 148 2.70 -9.89 6.19
CA ALA A 148 3.20 -11.12 6.82
C ALA A 148 3.15 -11.11 8.36
N THR A 149 3.20 -9.94 9.00
CA THR A 149 3.19 -9.84 10.47
C THR A 149 1.86 -9.38 11.03
N SER A 150 0.89 -9.05 10.17
CA SER A 150 -0.43 -8.61 10.60
C SER A 150 -1.25 -9.79 11.12
N THR A 151 -1.71 -9.69 12.36
CA THR A 151 -2.65 -10.65 12.94
C THR A 151 -4.07 -10.52 12.37
N SER A 152 -4.33 -9.47 11.59
CA SER A 152 -5.63 -9.21 10.96
C SER A 152 -5.80 -9.92 9.63
N TYR A 153 -4.72 -10.45 9.05
CA TYR A 153 -4.76 -11.23 7.81
C TYR A 153 -4.36 -12.66 8.10
N ASP A 154 -5.35 -13.54 8.14
CA ASP A 154 -5.09 -14.96 8.01
C ASP A 154 -4.71 -15.24 6.56
N LEU A 155 -3.46 -15.61 6.29
CA LEU A 155 -2.96 -16.03 4.97
C LEU A 155 -3.21 -17.51 4.67
N GLY A 156 -3.83 -18.26 5.59
CA GLY A 156 -4.12 -19.69 5.46
C GLY A 156 -2.91 -20.62 5.66
N LYS A 157 -1.67 -20.10 5.62
CA LYS A 157 -0.43 -20.81 5.97
C LYS A 157 0.56 -19.90 6.70
N GLY A 158 1.72 -20.44 7.06
CA GLY A 158 2.82 -19.65 7.60
C GLY A 158 3.19 -18.54 6.61
N THR A 159 3.48 -17.34 7.10
CA THR A 159 3.66 -16.17 6.23
C THR A 159 4.87 -16.29 5.31
N SER A 160 5.89 -17.05 5.72
CA SER A 160 7.03 -17.46 4.88
C SER A 160 6.67 -18.31 3.67
N ASP A 161 5.48 -18.93 3.64
CA ASP A 161 5.06 -19.78 2.51
C ASP A 161 4.61 -18.94 1.30
N TYR A 162 4.33 -17.65 1.52
CA TYR A 162 3.83 -16.73 0.49
C TYR A 162 4.66 -15.45 0.38
N LEU A 163 5.27 -15.01 1.47
CA LEU A 163 6.01 -13.76 1.57
C LEU A 163 7.34 -14.01 2.28
N ASP A 164 8.45 -13.73 1.59
CA ASP A 164 9.81 -13.84 2.14
C ASP A 164 10.52 -12.48 2.08
N PRO A 165 10.10 -11.50 2.90
CA PRO A 165 10.77 -10.21 2.95
C PRO A 165 12.21 -10.37 3.44
N ASP A 166 13.17 -9.69 2.78
CA ASP A 166 14.59 -9.76 3.11
C ASP A 166 14.83 -9.32 4.55
N SER A 167 15.14 -10.30 5.40
CA SER A 167 15.39 -10.10 6.84
C SER A 167 16.44 -9.03 7.14
N ARG A 168 17.41 -8.79 6.25
CA ARG A 168 18.43 -7.74 6.42
C ARG A 168 17.84 -6.34 6.21
N LEU A 169 16.92 -6.20 5.27
CA LEU A 169 16.18 -4.95 5.07
C LEU A 169 15.21 -4.71 6.23
N LEU A 170 14.54 -5.76 6.71
CA LEU A 170 13.66 -5.66 7.88
C LEU A 170 14.41 -5.26 9.15
N LEU A 171 15.63 -5.76 9.34
CA LEU A 171 16.47 -5.34 10.45
C LEU A 171 16.76 -3.83 10.40
N ARG A 172 17.07 -3.29 9.21
CA ARG A 172 17.25 -1.85 9.01
C ARG A 172 15.98 -1.06 9.29
N LEU A 173 14.84 -1.50 8.74
CA LEU A 173 13.55 -0.88 9.01
C LEU A 173 13.22 -0.85 10.51
N ARG A 174 13.51 -1.93 11.24
CA ARG A 174 13.29 -1.99 12.70
C ARG A 174 14.19 -1.05 13.48
N MET A 175 15.46 -0.91 13.08
CA MET A 175 16.39 0.02 13.73
C MET A 175 15.91 1.46 13.63
N GLU A 176 15.32 1.85 12.49
CA GLU A 176 14.82 3.21 12.26
C GLU A 176 13.40 3.43 12.81
N LEU A 177 12.55 2.39 12.83
CA LEU A 177 11.13 2.54 13.13
C LEU A 177 10.73 2.15 14.55
N LEU A 178 11.61 1.54 15.35
CA LEU A 178 11.29 1.03 16.70
C LEU A 178 9.97 0.23 16.71
N PHE A 179 9.89 -0.84 15.91
CA PHE A 179 8.86 -1.87 16.04
C PHE A 179 9.28 -2.92 17.06
#